data_AF-A0A257Q2B5-F1
#
_entry.id   AF-A0A257Q2B5-F1
#
_cell.length_a   1.000
_cell.length_b   1.000
_cell.length_c   1.000
_cell.angle_alpha   90.00
_cell.angle_beta   90.00
_cell.angle_gamma   90.00
#
_symmetry.space_group_name_H-M   'P 1'
#
loop_
_entity.id
_entity.type
_entity.pdbx_description
1 polymer ?
#
loop_
_entity_poly.entity_id
_entity_poly.type
_entity_poly.pdbx_seq_one_letter_code
_entity_poly.pdbx_strand_id
1 'polypeptide(L)' 'VLNQPCGELVRRALDRGLLINVTAGSVIRLLPPLILTDEQADELVYGLVALVQDWLAENAAQVTD' A
#
# COMPACT_ATOMS: atom_id res chain seq x y z
N VAL A 1 -9.05 1.00 4.36
CA VAL A 1 -8.88 2.44 4.66
C VAL A 1 -7.93 2.53 5.85
N LEU A 2 -6.97 3.46 5.84
CA LEU A 2 -6.04 3.67 6.96
C LEU A 2 -6.50 4.85 7.82
N ASN A 3 -6.10 4.87 9.09
CA ASN A 3 -6.53 5.88 10.06
C ASN A 3 -5.70 7.18 9.99
N GLN A 4 -4.70 7.23 9.12
CA GLN A 4 -3.81 8.39 8.97
C GLN A 4 -3.49 8.63 7.48
N PRO A 5 -3.12 9.87 7.09
CA PRO A 5 -2.73 10.17 5.72
C PRO A 5 -1.61 9.23 5.25
N CYS A 6 -1.80 8.60 4.09
CA CYS A 6 -0.89 7.56 3.61
C CYS A 6 -0.38 7.80 2.18
N GLY A 7 -0.39 9.06 1.73
CA GLY A 7 0.03 9.43 0.37
C GLY A 7 1.45 9.00 0.01
N GLU A 8 2.38 8.91 0.98
CA GLU A 8 3.75 8.47 0.73
C GLU A 8 3.84 6.99 0.31
N LEU A 9 2.83 6.17 0.65
CA LEU A 9 2.79 4.77 0.26
C LEU A 9 2.81 4.61 -1.28
N VAL A 10 2.34 5.62 -2.03
CA VAL A 10 2.43 5.61 -3.50
C VAL A 10 3.88 5.54 -3.96
N ARG A 11 4.77 6.34 -3.37
CA ARG A 11 6.19 6.34 -3.72
C ARG A 11 6.87 5.05 -3.26
N ARG A 12 6.63 4.64 -2.02
CA ARG A 12 7.22 3.42 -1.44
C ARG A 12 6.77 2.14 -2.16
N ALA A 13 5.54 2.11 -2.67
CA ALA A 13 5.05 1.03 -3.52
C ALA A 13 5.80 1.00 -4.85
N LEU A 14 5.98 2.16 -5.50
CA LEU A 14 6.71 2.26 -6.76
C LEU A 14 8.15 1.76 -6.63
N ASP A 15 8.82 2.10 -5.53
CA ASP A 15 10.19 1.62 -5.24
C ASP A 15 10.26 0.09 -5.04
N ARG A 16 9.14 -0.54 -4.67
CA ARG A 16 8.96 -1.99 -4.57
C ARG A 16 8.37 -2.61 -5.85
N GLY A 17 8.26 -1.86 -6.94
CA GLY A 17 7.70 -2.33 -8.21
C GLY A 17 6.17 -2.45 -8.26
N LEU A 18 5.46 -1.90 -7.26
CA LEU A 18 4.00 -1.90 -7.18
C LEU A 18 3.42 -0.55 -7.62
N LEU A 19 2.34 -0.59 -8.40
CA LEU A 19 1.61 0.59 -8.85
C LEU A 19 0.27 0.68 -8.12
N ILE A 20 0.16 1.66 -7.22
CA ILE A 20 -1.07 1.93 -6.45
C ILE A 20 -1.42 3.41 -6.52
N ASN A 21 -2.68 3.72 -6.20
CA ASN A 21 -3.11 5.09 -6.00
C ASN A 21 -3.63 5.28 -4.56
N VAL A 22 -3.48 6.47 -4.00
CA VAL A 22 -4.10 6.88 -2.74
C VAL A 22 -5.12 7.97 -3.02
N THR A 23 -6.34 7.75 -2.57
CA THR A 23 -7.46 8.68 -2.73
C THR A 23 -8.03 9.05 -1.37
N ALA A 24 -8.68 10.21 -1.27
CA ALA A 24 -9.20 10.75 -0.01
C ALA A 24 -8.14 10.76 1.13
N GLY A 25 -6.86 10.90 0.79
CA GLY A 25 -5.74 10.93 1.73
C GLY A 25 -5.36 9.60 2.39
N SER A 26 -6.28 8.65 2.54
CA SER A 26 -6.07 7.42 3.32
C SER A 26 -6.63 6.12 2.71
N VAL A 27 -7.15 6.18 1.48
CA VAL A 27 -7.76 5.03 0.78
C VAL A 27 -6.85 4.56 -0.34
N ILE A 28 -6.20 3.41 -0.15
CA ILE A 28 -5.43 2.72 -1.18
C ILE A 28 -6.39 2.11 -2.21
N ARG A 29 -6.13 2.36 -3.50
CA ARG A 29 -6.85 1.76 -4.62
C ARG A 29 -5.92 0.88 -5.44
N LEU A 30 -6.41 -0.31 -5.74
CA LEU A 30 -5.77 -1.27 -6.63
C LEU A 30 -6.56 -1.28 -7.93
N LEU A 31 -5.86 -1.06 -9.04
CA LEU A 31 -6.41 -1.11 -10.39
C LEU A 31 -5.54 -2.05 -11.25
N PRO A 32 -5.49 -3.35 -10.93
CA PRO A 32 -4.79 -4.31 -11.76
C PRO A 32 -5.53 -4.50 -13.10
N PRO A 33 -4.83 -5.01 -14.14
CA PRO A 33 -5.50 -5.43 -15.36
C PRO A 33 -6.44 -6.61 -15.07
N LEU A 34 -7.59 -6.67 -15.76
CA LEU A 34 -8.60 -7.72 -15.57
C LEU A 34 -8.19 -9.11 -16.10
N ILE A 35 -6.98 -9.23 -16.64
CA ILE A 35 -6.39 -10.44 -17.22
C ILE A 35 -5.30 -11.04 -16.32
N LEU A 36 -5.20 -10.57 -15.09
CA LEU A 36 -4.23 -11.02 -14.11
C LEU A 36 -4.57 -12.46 -13.65
N THR A 37 -3.53 -13.30 -13.53
CA THR A 37 -3.63 -14.66 -12.99
C THR A 37 -3.74 -14.65 -11.47
N ASP A 38 -4.25 -15.72 -10.86
CA ASP A 38 -4.36 -15.82 -9.40
C ASP A 38 -3.00 -15.64 -8.70
N GLU A 39 -1.93 -16.22 -9.24
CA GLU A 39 -0.56 -16.09 -8.72
C GLU A 39 -0.07 -14.63 -8.73
N GLN A 40 -0.38 -13.88 -9.78
CA GLN A 40 -0.04 -12.45 -9.85
C GLN A 40 -0.91 -11.61 -8.91
N ALA A 41 -2.16 -12.02 -8.63
CA ALA A 41 -3.00 -11.38 -7.61
C ALA A 41 -2.37 -11.56 -6.23
N ASP A 42 -1.94 -12.79 -5.94
CA ASP A 42 -1.27 -13.13 -4.69
C ASP A 42 0.01 -12.32 -4.52
N GLU A 43 0.87 -12.26 -5.53
CA GLU A 43 2.10 -11.44 -5.51
C GLU A 43 1.80 -9.96 -5.20
N LEU A 44 0.82 -9.37 -5.88
CA LEU A 44 0.41 -7.99 -5.69
C LEU A 44 -0.12 -7.75 -4.26
N VAL A 45 -0.94 -8.67 -3.74
CA VAL A 45 -1.50 -8.56 -2.38
C VAL A 45 -0.41 -8.74 -1.34
N TYR A 46 0.46 -9.74 -1.47
CA TYR A 46 1.55 -9.99 -0.52
C TYR A 46 2.50 -8.78 -0.44
N GLY A 47 2.93 -8.26 -1.58
CA GLY A 47 3.80 -7.09 -1.61
C GLY A 47 3.14 -5.84 -0.99
N LEU A 48 1.85 -5.63 -1.26
CA LEU A 48 1.10 -4.51 -0.69
C LEU A 48 0.93 -4.64 0.82
N VAL A 49 0.59 -5.83 1.31
CA VAL A 49 0.40 -6.08 2.75
C VAL A 49 1.69 -5.85 3.51
N ALA A 50 2.81 -6.38 3.00
CA ALA A 50 4.14 -6.17 3.60
C ALA A 50 4.48 -4.67 3.67
N LEU A 51 4.31 -3.93 2.57
CA LEU A 51 4.52 -2.48 2.52
C LEU A 51 3.70 -1.74 3.58
N VAL A 52 2.40 -2.06 3.71
CA VAL A 52 1.52 -1.39 4.67
C VAL A 52 1.90 -1.72 6.11
N GLN A 53 2.28 -2.98 6.39
CA GLN A 53 2.72 -3.39 7.72
C GLN A 53 4.03 -2.73 8.13
N ASP A 54 5.04 -2.71 7.26
CA ASP A 54 6.31 -2.01 7.48
C ASP A 54 6.06 -0.54 7.83
N TRP A 55 5.24 0.12 7.01
CA TRP A 55 4.91 1.53 7.21
C TRP A 55 4.13 1.77 8.51
N LEU A 56 3.17 0.92 8.86
CA LEU A 56 2.44 1.04 10.12
C LEU A 56 3.37 0.84 11.32
N ALA A 57 4.31 -0.11 11.27
CA ALA A 57 5.28 -0.32 12.33
C ALA A 57 6.20 0.90 12.53
N GLU A 58 6.64 1.54 11.45
CA GLU A 58 7.43 2.77 11.49
C GLU A 58 6.64 3.96 12.07
N ASN A 59 5.37 4.10 11.68
CA ASN A 59 4.54 5.25 12.04
C ASN A 59 3.84 5.09 13.40
N ALA A 60 3.66 3.86 13.90
CA ALA A 60 3.13 3.61 15.24
C ALA A 60 4.04 4.21 16.34
N ALA A 61 5.36 4.31 16.08
CA ALA A 61 6.31 4.93 16.98
C ALA A 61 6.27 6.47 16.99
N GLN A 62 5.50 7.09 16.10
CA GLN A 62 5.40 8.55 15.95
C GLN A 62 4.09 9.13 16.52
N VAL A 63 3.15 8.28 16.95
CA VAL A 63 1.90 8.68 17.60
C VAL A 63 2.08 8.64 19.12
N THR A 64 2.93 9.51 19.65
CA THR A 64 2.98 9.81 21.09
C THR A 64 3.32 11.28 21.25
N ASP A 65 2.34 12.13 20.98
CA ASP A 65 2.22 13.51 21.45
C ASP A 65 0.73 13.87 21.56
#